data_AF-A0A3M1E420-F1
#
_entry.id   AF-A0A3M1E420-F1
#
_cell.length_a   1.000
_cell.length_b   1.000
_cell.length_c   1.000
_cell.angle_alpha   90.00
_cell.angle_beta   90.00
_cell.angle_gamma   90.00
#
_symmetry.space_group_name_H-M   'P 1'
#
loop_
_entity.id
_entity.type
_entity.pdbx_description
1 polymer ?
#
loop_
_entity_poly.entity_id
_entity_poly.type
_entity_poly.pdbx_seq_one_letter_code
_entity_poly.pdbx_strand_id
1 'polypeptide(L)'
;MDKPPDDHHPIPCPRCEYDLTGMTGERCPSCGLPIDPFRVPARSAPVQWGTLFAGAVSGVGTLVAVVSLTRTARGLTLFDAAAVAGALIAGAGHGLLAVSVALHWKRFPLPRGETSRILLVAACAGIILGLIGALPVLQPASRLRNVRGVPVIETLDYVLTAALFSAPGWMLLILRPIAFRLITALRHPERAAPAQQPQTAPFLIEASGPFSPDRLRCTLDDARRTTTAEIEALIEQTWEVETELARLDDRPLFDAPLARLTDFRLTPEGLELMLGRTTFREFLGTNARAA
;
A
#
# COMPACT_ATOMS: atom_id res chain seq x y z
N MET A 1 -2.66 33.85 -3.53
CA MET A 1 -1.80 32.81 -4.14
C MET A 1 -2.49 31.50 -3.82
N ASP A 2 -3.35 31.04 -4.72
CA ASP A 2 -4.20 29.88 -4.45
C ASP A 2 -3.33 28.62 -4.49
N LYS A 3 -3.35 27.87 -3.39
CA LYS A 3 -2.71 26.56 -3.32
C LYS A 3 -3.38 25.69 -4.39
N PRO A 4 -2.62 25.08 -5.32
CA PRO A 4 -3.23 24.21 -6.33
C PRO A 4 -4.05 23.11 -5.62
N PRO A 5 -5.21 22.72 -6.17
CA PRO A 5 -6.03 21.67 -5.57
C PRO A 5 -5.17 20.42 -5.40
N ASP A 6 -5.09 19.94 -4.15
CA ASP A 6 -4.41 18.69 -3.82
C ASP A 6 -5.22 17.56 -4.47
N ASP A 7 -4.76 17.01 -5.59
CA ASP A 7 -5.31 15.82 -6.27
C ASP A 7 -5.06 14.55 -5.43
N HIS A 8 -5.49 14.59 -4.17
CA HIS A 8 -5.48 13.43 -3.28
C HIS A 8 -6.70 12.59 -3.59
N HIS A 9 -6.50 11.55 -4.39
CA HIS A 9 -7.49 10.48 -4.52
C HIS A 9 -7.46 9.63 -3.24
N PRO A 10 -8.51 9.68 -2.39
CA PRO A 10 -8.55 8.90 -1.16
C PRO A 10 -8.52 7.40 -1.49
N ILE A 11 -7.91 6.62 -0.58
CA ILE A 11 -7.86 5.16 -0.67
C ILE A 11 -8.89 4.62 0.33
N PRO A 12 -10.16 4.40 -0.06
CA PRO A 12 -11.18 4.01 0.90
C PRO A 12 -10.93 2.60 1.44
N CYS A 13 -11.21 2.42 2.73
CA CYS A 13 -11.27 1.11 3.36
C CYS A 13 -12.35 0.27 2.67
N PRO A 14 -12.07 -0.98 2.27
CA PRO A 14 -13.04 -1.81 1.57
C PRO A 14 -14.26 -2.20 2.42
N ARG A 15 -14.22 -1.95 3.75
CA ARG A 15 -15.31 -2.27 4.66
C ARG A 15 -16.12 -1.05 5.11
N CYS A 16 -15.47 0.09 5.37
CA CYS A 16 -16.14 1.25 5.96
C CYS A 16 -15.82 2.58 5.26
N GLU A 17 -15.25 2.54 4.06
CA GLU A 17 -14.90 3.71 3.24
C GLU A 17 -13.90 4.71 3.85
N TYR A 18 -13.46 4.49 5.09
CA TYR A 18 -12.44 5.31 5.75
C TYR A 18 -11.21 5.50 4.87
N ASP A 19 -10.76 6.75 4.70
CA ASP A 19 -9.59 7.06 3.88
C ASP A 19 -8.29 6.52 4.50
N LEU A 20 -7.70 5.53 3.84
CA LEU A 20 -6.46 4.87 4.23
C LEU A 20 -5.20 5.60 3.75
N THR A 21 -5.35 6.76 3.11
CA THR A 21 -4.20 7.53 2.59
C THR A 21 -3.26 7.94 3.73
N GLY A 22 -1.99 7.56 3.63
CA GLY A 22 -0.96 7.91 4.62
C GLY A 22 -0.95 7.06 5.89
N MET A 23 -1.77 6.01 5.96
CA MET A 23 -1.80 5.13 7.13
C MET A 23 -0.61 4.17 7.17
N THR A 24 -0.03 3.97 8.37
CA THR A 24 1.07 3.02 8.62
C THR A 24 0.65 1.81 9.45
N GLY A 25 -0.57 1.80 9.99
CA GLY A 25 -1.09 0.72 10.82
C GLY A 25 -1.57 -0.50 10.03
N GLU A 26 -1.49 -1.68 10.64
CA GLU A 26 -1.95 -2.96 10.05
C GLU A 26 -3.48 -3.14 10.14
N ARG A 27 -4.22 -2.17 10.69
CA ARG A 27 -5.68 -2.24 10.87
C ARG A 27 -6.33 -0.90 10.56
N CYS A 28 -7.51 -0.94 9.97
CA CYS A 28 -8.34 0.24 9.78
C CYS A 28 -8.78 0.78 11.16
N PRO A 29 -8.59 2.07 11.46
CA PRO A 29 -8.94 2.65 12.75
C PRO A 29 -10.44 2.71 12.96
N SER A 30 -11.22 2.82 11.88
CA SER A 30 -12.69 2.88 11.98
C SER A 30 -13.30 1.48 12.21
N CYS A 31 -12.92 0.47 11.44
CA CYS A 31 -13.60 -0.84 11.49
C CYS A 31 -12.74 -2.01 11.98
N GLY A 32 -11.48 -1.76 12.35
CA GLY A 32 -10.53 -2.77 12.82
C GLY A 32 -10.09 -3.79 11.77
N LEU A 33 -10.54 -3.65 10.51
CA LEU A 33 -10.22 -4.58 9.43
C LEU A 33 -8.70 -4.62 9.25
N PRO A 34 -8.06 -5.81 9.30
CA PRO A 34 -6.64 -5.92 9.02
C PRO A 34 -6.36 -5.46 7.58
N ILE A 35 -5.52 -4.44 7.46
CA ILE A 35 -5.03 -3.88 6.21
C ILE A 35 -3.67 -4.53 5.96
N ASP A 36 -3.58 -5.29 4.89
CA ASP A 36 -2.29 -5.74 4.39
C ASP A 36 -1.65 -4.55 3.64
N PRO A 37 -0.57 -3.94 4.17
CA PRO A 37 0.07 -2.78 3.54
C PRO A 37 0.61 -3.11 2.14
N PHE A 38 0.80 -4.40 1.82
CA PHE A 38 1.20 -4.85 0.48
C PHE A 38 0.01 -5.03 -0.47
N ARG A 39 -1.24 -5.03 0.02
CA ARG A 39 -2.48 -5.08 -0.78
C ARG A 39 -3.07 -3.72 -1.10
N VAL A 40 -2.62 -2.64 -0.46
CA VAL A 40 -3.04 -1.30 -0.87
C VAL A 40 -2.52 -1.11 -2.30
N PRO A 41 -3.40 -0.99 -3.31
CA PRO A 41 -2.97 -0.88 -4.68
C PRO A 41 -2.19 0.42 -4.80
N ALA A 42 -0.85 0.31 -4.88
CA ALA A 42 -0.01 1.41 -5.29
C ALA A 42 -0.44 1.79 -6.72
N ARG A 43 -1.40 2.72 -6.80
CA ARG A 43 -1.97 3.24 -8.04
C ARG A 43 -0.99 4.13 -8.79
N SER A 44 0.25 4.27 -8.32
CA SER A 44 1.30 4.94 -9.07
C SER A 44 1.69 4.08 -10.28
N ALA A 45 0.98 4.31 -11.38
CA ALA A 45 1.33 3.85 -12.72
C ALA A 45 2.83 3.96 -13.05
N PRO A 46 3.62 4.96 -12.58
CA PRO A 46 5.05 5.02 -12.84
C PRO A 46 5.84 3.81 -12.34
N VAL A 47 5.50 3.26 -11.17
CA VAL A 47 6.23 2.12 -10.57
C VAL A 47 5.96 0.83 -11.35
N GLN A 48 4.73 0.68 -11.86
CA GLN A 48 4.31 -0.48 -12.63
C GLN A 48 4.97 -0.52 -14.01
N TRP A 49 5.00 0.63 -14.71
CA TRP A 49 5.71 0.76 -15.98
C TRP A 49 7.21 0.52 -15.83
N GLY A 50 7.84 1.04 -14.78
CA GLY A 50 9.25 0.79 -14.52
C GLY A 50 9.57 -0.70 -14.33
N THR A 51 8.69 -1.43 -13.65
CA THR A 51 8.86 -2.87 -13.43
C THR A 51 8.72 -3.67 -14.73
N LEU A 52 7.73 -3.34 -15.57
CA LEU A 52 7.55 -3.99 -16.86
C LEU A 52 8.69 -3.70 -17.83
N PHE A 53 9.13 -2.44 -17.89
CA PHE A 53 10.24 -2.03 -18.74
C PHE A 53 11.53 -2.74 -18.35
N ALA A 54 11.87 -2.76 -17.05
CA ALA A 54 13.06 -3.47 -16.59
C ALA A 54 12.97 -4.98 -16.86
N GLY A 55 11.82 -5.60 -16.62
CA GLY A 55 11.61 -7.01 -16.93
C GLY A 55 11.80 -7.33 -18.43
N ALA A 56 11.28 -6.48 -19.31
CA ALA A 56 11.45 -6.62 -20.76
C ALA A 56 12.92 -6.43 -21.19
N VAL A 57 13.60 -5.40 -20.67
CA VAL A 57 15.02 -5.14 -20.98
C VAL A 57 15.90 -6.29 -20.51
N SER A 58 15.70 -6.79 -19.28
CA SER A 58 16.44 -7.96 -18.77
C SER A 58 16.16 -9.21 -19.62
N GLY A 59 14.90 -9.47 -19.99
CA GLY A 59 14.55 -10.61 -20.85
C GLY A 59 15.21 -10.57 -22.23
N VAL A 60 15.17 -9.42 -22.91
CA VAL A 60 15.83 -9.23 -24.21
C VAL A 60 17.36 -9.34 -24.07
N GLY A 61 17.93 -8.76 -23.02
CA GLY A 61 19.36 -8.86 -22.72
C GLY A 61 19.84 -10.29 -22.54
N THR A 62 19.11 -11.09 -21.74
CA THR A 62 19.42 -12.51 -21.56
C THR A 62 19.33 -13.27 -22.89
N LEU A 63 18.31 -13.02 -23.71
CA LEU A 63 18.16 -13.69 -24.99
C LEU A 63 19.35 -13.37 -25.93
N VAL A 64 19.76 -12.10 -26.03
CA VAL A 64 20.91 -11.69 -26.83
C VAL A 64 22.19 -12.35 -26.33
N ALA A 65 22.41 -12.40 -25.01
CA ALA A 65 23.57 -13.04 -24.42
C ALA A 65 23.63 -14.54 -24.76
N VAL A 66 22.50 -15.24 -24.68
CA VAL A 66 22.39 -16.67 -25.01
C VAL A 66 22.62 -16.93 -26.50
N VAL A 67 22.04 -16.10 -27.38
CA VAL A 67 22.26 -16.21 -28.83
C VAL A 67 23.73 -15.94 -29.17
N SER A 68 24.36 -14.97 -28.50
CA SER A 68 25.79 -14.69 -28.67
C SER A 68 26.64 -15.89 -28.24
N LEU A 69 26.40 -16.40 -27.02
CA LEU A 69 27.09 -17.56 -26.45
C LEU A 69 26.96 -18.80 -27.34
N THR A 70 25.75 -19.11 -27.81
CA THR A 70 25.50 -20.26 -28.68
C THR A 70 26.17 -20.13 -30.05
N ARG A 71 26.32 -18.92 -30.57
CA ARG A 71 27.07 -18.67 -31.81
C ARG A 71 28.58 -18.76 -31.64
N THR A 72 29.11 -18.37 -30.48
CA THR A 72 30.54 -18.51 -30.16
C THR A 72 30.93 -19.89 -29.63
N ALA A 73 29.96 -20.74 -29.30
CA ALA A 73 30.09 -22.05 -28.62
C ALA A 73 30.82 -23.18 -29.38
N ARG A 74 31.79 -22.90 -30.25
CA ARG A 74 32.72 -23.95 -30.70
C ARG A 74 33.77 -24.17 -29.62
N GLY A 75 33.43 -24.96 -28.60
CA GLY A 75 34.35 -25.41 -27.54
C GLY A 75 34.01 -24.97 -26.11
N LEU A 76 32.73 -24.83 -25.76
CA LEU A 76 32.34 -24.50 -24.37
C LEU A 76 32.82 -25.59 -23.40
N THR A 77 33.48 -25.15 -22.33
CA THR A 77 33.74 -26.02 -21.19
C THR A 77 32.45 -26.30 -20.43
N LEU A 78 32.46 -27.32 -19.56
CA LEU A 78 31.31 -27.60 -18.68
C LEU A 78 30.93 -26.38 -17.82
N PHE A 79 31.93 -25.56 -17.44
CA PHE A 79 31.72 -24.34 -16.67
C PHE A 79 31.01 -23.25 -17.49
N ASP A 80 31.38 -23.10 -18.77
CA ASP A 80 30.71 -22.14 -19.65
C ASP A 80 29.26 -22.56 -19.90
N ALA A 81 29.01 -23.86 -20.07
CA ALA A 81 27.66 -24.41 -20.19
C ALA A 81 26.82 -24.17 -18.92
N ALA A 82 27.40 -24.34 -17.73
CA ALA A 82 26.74 -24.04 -16.47
C ALA A 82 26.43 -22.54 -16.31
N ALA A 83 27.36 -21.67 -16.73
CA ALA A 83 27.15 -20.22 -16.74
C ALA A 83 26.01 -19.79 -17.67
N VAL A 84 25.97 -20.35 -18.89
CA VAL A 84 24.89 -20.12 -19.86
C VAL A 84 23.55 -20.58 -19.27
N ALA A 85 23.51 -21.76 -18.65
CA ALA A 85 22.32 -22.29 -17.99
C ALA A 85 21.87 -21.39 -16.83
N GLY A 86 22.81 -20.91 -16.00
CA GLY A 86 22.51 -19.97 -14.91
C GLY A 86 21.91 -18.66 -15.44
N ALA A 87 22.48 -18.08 -16.50
CA ALA A 87 21.96 -16.87 -17.13
C ALA A 87 20.55 -17.07 -17.69
N LEU A 88 20.28 -18.22 -18.33
CA LEU A 88 18.96 -18.59 -18.83
C LEU A 88 17.91 -18.70 -17.72
N ILE A 89 18.26 -19.38 -16.62
CA ILE A 89 17.37 -19.56 -15.46
C ILE A 89 17.07 -18.20 -14.80
N ALA A 90 18.08 -17.33 -14.68
CA ALA A 90 17.89 -15.97 -14.18
C ALA A 90 16.95 -15.17 -15.10
N GLY A 91 17.16 -15.21 -16.41
CA GLY A 91 16.30 -14.50 -17.37
C GLY A 91 14.86 -14.99 -17.34
N ALA A 92 14.65 -16.30 -17.24
CA ALA A 92 13.32 -16.89 -17.06
C ALA A 92 12.65 -16.40 -15.77
N GLY A 93 13.40 -16.30 -14.67
CA GLY A 93 12.93 -15.71 -13.41
C GLY A 93 12.47 -14.26 -13.56
N HIS A 94 13.24 -13.43 -14.26
CA HIS A 94 12.85 -12.04 -14.55
C HIS A 94 11.61 -11.95 -15.45
N GLY A 95 11.50 -12.83 -16.46
CA GLY A 95 10.32 -12.91 -17.32
C GLY A 95 9.06 -13.28 -16.54
N LEU A 96 9.14 -14.26 -15.64
CA LEU A 96 8.03 -14.64 -14.75
C LEU A 96 7.63 -13.50 -13.82
N LEU A 97 8.60 -12.73 -13.30
CA LEU A 97 8.31 -11.55 -12.49
C LEU A 97 7.56 -10.48 -13.29
N ALA A 98 7.99 -10.20 -14.52
CA ALA A 98 7.31 -9.26 -15.41
C ALA A 98 5.88 -9.69 -15.73
N VAL A 99 5.68 -10.97 -16.03
CA VAL A 99 4.35 -11.56 -16.25
C VAL A 99 3.48 -11.45 -14.99
N SER A 100 4.02 -11.78 -13.81
CA SER A 100 3.29 -11.65 -12.54
C SER A 100 2.78 -10.23 -12.29
N VAL A 101 3.62 -9.23 -12.59
CA VAL A 101 3.27 -7.80 -12.51
C VAL A 101 2.22 -7.41 -13.55
N ALA A 102 2.38 -7.86 -14.80
CA ALA A 102 1.42 -7.61 -15.87
C ALA A 102 0.03 -8.20 -15.54
N LEU A 103 -0.02 -9.39 -14.96
CA LEU A 103 -1.25 -10.08 -14.55
C LEU A 103 -1.92 -9.40 -13.34
N HIS A 104 -1.18 -8.63 -12.55
CA HIS A 104 -1.75 -7.77 -11.50
C HIS A 104 -2.31 -6.45 -12.03
N TRP A 105 -2.04 -6.12 -13.28
CA TRP A 105 -2.64 -4.97 -13.93
C TRP A 105 -4.12 -5.23 -14.15
N LYS A 106 -4.96 -4.29 -13.71
CA LYS A 106 -6.44 -4.30 -13.78
C LYS A 106 -7.06 -4.78 -15.11
N ARG A 107 -6.31 -4.82 -16.22
CA ARG A 107 -6.79 -5.22 -17.54
C ARG A 107 -6.96 -6.73 -17.73
N PHE A 108 -6.33 -7.56 -16.90
CA PHE A 108 -6.47 -9.02 -16.95
C PHE A 108 -6.83 -9.56 -15.56
N PRO A 109 -8.13 -9.66 -15.21
CA PRO A 109 -8.55 -10.21 -13.94
C PRO A 109 -8.36 -11.73 -13.95
N LEU A 110 -7.14 -12.20 -13.69
CA LEU A 110 -6.96 -13.57 -13.24
C LEU A 110 -7.51 -13.70 -11.81
N PRO A 111 -8.01 -14.90 -11.43
CA PRO A 111 -8.44 -15.16 -10.06
C PRO A 111 -7.29 -14.88 -9.10
N ARG A 112 -7.44 -13.83 -8.29
CA ARG A 112 -6.48 -13.44 -7.25
C ARG A 112 -6.40 -14.58 -6.24
N GLY A 113 -5.27 -15.28 -6.21
CA GLY A 113 -5.10 -16.48 -5.40
C GLY A 113 -3.70 -17.08 -5.48
N GLU A 114 -3.63 -18.39 -5.26
CA GLU A 114 -2.42 -19.20 -5.12
C GLU A 114 -1.46 -19.08 -6.32
N THR A 115 -1.99 -18.93 -7.54
CA THR A 115 -1.20 -18.80 -8.78
C THR A 115 -0.24 -17.61 -8.77
N SER A 116 -0.67 -16.48 -8.20
CA SER A 116 0.18 -15.29 -8.04
C SER A 116 1.38 -15.54 -7.13
N ARG A 117 1.14 -16.27 -6.03
CA ARG A 117 2.19 -16.63 -5.08
C ARG A 117 3.17 -17.61 -5.72
N ILE A 118 2.65 -18.61 -6.44
CA ILE A 118 3.47 -19.59 -7.17
C ILE A 118 4.37 -18.88 -8.18
N LEU A 119 3.83 -17.95 -8.99
CA LEU A 119 4.61 -17.20 -9.97
C LEU A 119 5.72 -16.35 -9.32
N LEU A 120 5.42 -15.69 -8.20
CA LEU A 120 6.42 -14.90 -7.48
C LEU A 120 7.53 -15.78 -6.87
N VAL A 121 7.15 -16.90 -6.26
CA VAL A 121 8.11 -17.87 -5.70
C VAL A 121 8.99 -18.46 -6.80
N ALA A 122 8.40 -18.85 -7.94
CA ALA A 122 9.14 -19.36 -9.10
C ALA A 122 10.10 -18.31 -9.68
N ALA A 123 9.67 -17.04 -9.77
CA ALA A 123 10.52 -15.94 -10.21
C ALA A 123 11.73 -15.75 -9.29
N CYS A 124 11.50 -15.67 -7.97
CA CYS A 124 12.57 -15.54 -6.98
C CYS A 124 13.53 -16.73 -7.01
N ALA A 125 13.00 -17.96 -7.06
CA ALA A 125 13.81 -19.17 -7.14
C ALA A 125 14.68 -19.20 -8.40
N GLY A 126 14.13 -18.81 -9.56
CA GLY A 126 14.88 -18.70 -10.82
C GLY A 126 16.02 -17.69 -10.74
N ILE A 127 15.79 -16.52 -10.15
CA ILE A 127 16.85 -15.51 -9.97
C ILE A 127 17.97 -16.04 -9.06
N ILE A 128 17.63 -16.67 -7.93
CA ILE A 128 18.60 -17.23 -6.98
C ILE A 128 19.39 -18.37 -7.62
N LEU A 129 18.71 -19.32 -8.26
CA LEU A 129 19.36 -20.46 -8.93
C LEU A 129 20.27 -19.99 -10.07
N GLY A 130 19.87 -18.96 -10.81
CA GLY A 130 20.71 -18.38 -11.85
C GLY A 130 22.00 -17.75 -11.31
N LEU A 131 21.93 -17.08 -10.15
CA LEU A 131 23.12 -16.55 -9.46
C LEU A 131 24.04 -17.66 -8.96
N ILE A 132 23.48 -18.74 -8.38
CA ILE A 132 24.26 -19.91 -7.94
C ILE A 132 24.93 -20.58 -9.14
N GLY A 133 24.25 -20.69 -10.28
CA GLY A 133 24.82 -21.22 -11.52
C GLY A 133 25.94 -20.35 -12.10
N ALA A 134 25.94 -19.05 -11.81
CA ALA A 134 26.99 -18.11 -12.22
C ALA A 134 28.19 -18.07 -11.26
N LEU A 135 28.07 -18.57 -10.02
CA LEU A 135 29.14 -18.57 -9.01
C LEU A 135 30.46 -19.20 -9.50
N PRO A 136 30.48 -20.32 -10.25
CA PRO A 136 31.71 -20.91 -10.76
C PRO A 136 32.50 -19.98 -11.67
N VAL A 137 31.85 -19.02 -12.35
CA VAL A 137 32.52 -18.03 -13.21
C VAL A 137 33.21 -16.94 -12.37
N LEU A 138 32.75 -16.72 -11.14
CA LEU A 138 33.37 -15.80 -10.18
C LEU A 138 34.59 -16.42 -9.49
N GLN A 139 34.76 -17.74 -9.58
CA GLN A 139 35.99 -18.35 -9.10
C GLN A 139 37.15 -17.93 -10.02
N PRO A 140 38.31 -17.54 -9.46
CA PRO A 140 39.43 -17.02 -10.22
C PRO A 140 40.11 -18.14 -11.03
N ALA A 141 39.51 -18.52 -12.15
CA ALA A 141 40.16 -19.28 -13.21
C ALA A 141 40.64 -18.27 -14.26
N SER A 142 41.67 -17.52 -13.92
CA SER A 142 42.32 -16.55 -14.78
C SER A 142 43.09 -17.23 -15.92
N ARG A 143 42.39 -17.65 -16.97
CA ARG A 143 43.02 -17.77 -18.29
C ARG A 143 42.93 -16.41 -18.97
N LEU A 144 43.97 -15.60 -18.78
CA LEU A 144 44.16 -14.36 -19.51
C LEU A 144 44.34 -14.70 -20.99
N ARG A 145 43.42 -14.25 -21.86
CA ARG A 145 43.57 -14.37 -23.30
C ARG A 145 44.12 -13.03 -23.81
N ASN A 146 45.33 -13.04 -24.36
CA ASN A 146 45.90 -11.85 -24.98
C ASN A 146 45.22 -11.59 -26.34
N VAL A 147 44.38 -10.56 -26.41
CA VAL A 147 43.78 -10.08 -27.66
C VAL A 147 44.52 -8.80 -28.05
N ARG A 148 45.32 -8.86 -29.11
CA ARG A 148 46.14 -7.73 -29.60
C ARG A 148 47.08 -7.12 -28.54
N GLY A 149 47.68 -7.97 -27.70
CA GLY A 149 48.62 -7.55 -26.66
C GLY A 149 47.96 -6.97 -25.41
N VAL A 150 46.63 -6.92 -25.36
CA VAL A 150 45.89 -6.59 -24.14
C VAL A 150 45.40 -7.90 -23.52
N PRO A 151 45.74 -8.18 -22.26
CA PRO A 151 45.22 -9.35 -21.56
C PRO A 151 43.75 -9.09 -21.23
N VAL A 152 42.85 -9.78 -21.94
CA VAL A 152 41.41 -9.72 -21.69
C VAL A 152 41.01 -11.00 -20.97
N ILE A 153 40.27 -10.83 -19.88
CA ILE A 153 39.66 -11.95 -19.15
C ILE A 153 38.35 -12.25 -19.89
N GLU A 154 38.31 -13.30 -20.71
CA GLU A 154 37.12 -13.68 -21.50
C GLU A 154 35.87 -13.87 -20.62
N THR A 155 36.06 -14.39 -19.41
CA THR A 155 34.99 -14.57 -18.42
C THR A 155 34.49 -13.26 -17.81
N LEU A 156 35.30 -12.19 -17.82
CA LEU A 156 34.93 -10.90 -17.24
C LEU A 156 33.84 -10.22 -18.07
N ASP A 157 33.86 -10.34 -19.40
CA ASP A 157 32.78 -9.81 -20.24
C ASP A 157 31.45 -10.52 -19.97
N TYR A 158 31.45 -11.85 -19.78
CA TYR A 158 30.23 -12.58 -19.45
C TYR A 158 29.71 -12.27 -18.05
N VAL A 159 30.60 -12.13 -17.07
CA VAL A 159 30.24 -11.76 -15.69
C VAL A 159 29.76 -10.31 -15.62
N LEU A 160 30.43 -9.36 -16.27
CA LEU A 160 29.96 -7.98 -16.35
C LEU A 160 28.61 -7.92 -17.04
N THR A 161 28.41 -8.68 -18.12
CA THR A 161 27.15 -8.73 -18.86
C THR A 161 26.04 -9.29 -17.97
N ALA A 162 26.26 -10.41 -17.28
CA ALA A 162 25.28 -11.00 -16.36
C ALA A 162 24.98 -10.09 -15.14
N ALA A 163 26.00 -9.43 -14.59
CA ALA A 163 25.84 -8.47 -13.49
C ALA A 163 25.09 -7.21 -13.93
N LEU A 164 25.43 -6.65 -15.10
CA LEU A 164 24.76 -5.47 -15.68
C LEU A 164 23.31 -5.76 -16.04
N PHE A 165 22.99 -6.97 -16.51
CA PHE A 165 21.61 -7.33 -16.85
C PHE A 165 20.74 -7.73 -15.65
N SER A 166 21.35 -8.11 -14.52
CA SER A 166 20.65 -8.38 -13.26
C SER A 166 20.53 -7.16 -12.35
N ALA A 167 21.39 -6.15 -12.52
CA ALA A 167 21.36 -4.90 -11.75
C ALA A 167 20.00 -4.17 -11.77
N PRO A 168 19.25 -4.06 -12.89
CA PRO A 168 17.93 -3.43 -12.88
C PRO A 168 16.90 -4.17 -12.03
N GLY A 169 16.96 -5.50 -11.98
CA GLY A 169 16.09 -6.33 -11.14
C GLY A 169 16.36 -6.11 -9.65
N TRP A 170 17.64 -6.08 -9.27
CA TRP A 170 18.07 -5.71 -7.90
C TRP A 170 17.69 -4.29 -7.54
N MET A 171 17.89 -3.35 -8.47
CA MET A 171 17.56 -1.95 -8.29
C MET A 171 16.05 -1.78 -8.02
N LEU A 172 15.18 -2.52 -8.71
CA LEU A 172 13.74 -2.50 -8.44
C LEU A 172 13.37 -3.17 -7.11
N LEU A 173 13.99 -4.29 -6.75
CA LEU A 173 13.74 -4.98 -5.48
C LEU A 173 14.19 -4.16 -4.26
N ILE A 174 15.28 -3.41 -4.39
CA ILE A 174 15.84 -2.56 -3.33
C ILE A 174 15.14 -1.19 -3.31
N LEU A 175 14.94 -0.56 -4.48
CA LEU A 175 14.31 0.76 -4.56
C LEU A 175 12.82 0.71 -4.23
N ARG A 176 12.10 -0.40 -4.42
CA ARG A 176 10.68 -0.47 -4.07
C ARG A 176 10.42 -0.25 -2.57
N PRO A 177 11.06 -0.96 -1.63
CA PRO A 177 10.88 -0.71 -0.20
C PRO A 177 11.51 0.64 0.23
N ILE A 178 12.63 1.05 -0.36
CA ILE A 178 13.23 2.37 -0.07
C ILE A 178 12.30 3.50 -0.53
N ALA A 179 11.82 3.48 -1.77
CA ALA A 179 10.89 4.48 -2.29
C ALA A 179 9.58 4.47 -1.51
N PHE A 180 9.08 3.30 -1.09
CA PHE A 180 7.92 3.23 -0.21
C PHE A 180 8.17 3.96 1.12
N ARG A 181 9.30 3.68 1.79
CA ARG A 181 9.71 4.35 3.04
C ARG A 181 10.00 5.84 2.87
N LEU A 182 10.61 6.23 1.74
CA LEU A 182 10.98 7.61 1.46
C LEU A 182 9.75 8.44 1.10
N ILE A 183 8.82 7.90 0.30
CA ILE A 183 7.56 8.56 -0.05
C ILE A 183 6.67 8.70 1.20
N THR A 184 6.64 7.69 2.07
CA THR A 184 5.92 7.80 3.36
C THR A 184 6.55 8.81 4.31
N ALA A 185 7.89 8.87 4.38
CA ALA A 185 8.61 9.87 5.17
C ALA A 185 8.44 11.30 4.62
N LEU A 186 8.49 11.48 3.30
CA LEU A 186 8.36 12.79 2.65
C LEU A 186 6.92 13.32 2.62
N ARG A 187 5.90 12.44 2.61
CA ARG A 187 4.49 12.85 2.70
C ARG A 187 4.07 13.24 4.12
N HIS A 188 4.84 12.86 5.14
CA HIS A 188 4.56 13.17 6.54
C HIS A 188 5.83 13.62 7.29
N PRO A 189 6.45 14.75 6.90
CA PRO A 189 7.66 15.25 7.57
C PRO A 189 7.44 15.55 9.06
N GLU A 190 6.19 15.79 9.47
CA GLU A 190 5.81 16.07 10.87
C GLU A 190 5.71 14.83 11.78
N ARG A 191 5.73 13.61 11.22
CA ARG A 191 5.57 12.36 12.02
C ARG A 191 6.85 11.58 12.27
N ALA A 192 8.01 12.09 11.84
CA ALA A 192 9.29 11.41 11.96
C ALA A 192 10.20 11.96 13.09
N ALA A 193 9.63 12.51 14.16
CA ALA A 193 10.36 12.79 15.40
C ALA A 193 10.17 11.63 16.41
N PRO A 194 11.25 11.08 17.00
CA PRO A 194 11.16 9.97 17.94
C PRO A 194 10.72 10.44 19.33
N ALA A 195 9.89 9.61 19.99
CA ALA A 195 9.53 9.65 21.42
C ALA A 195 8.89 10.95 21.93
N GLN A 196 7.60 11.15 21.63
CA GLN A 196 6.78 12.11 22.38
C GLN A 196 6.19 11.43 23.63
N GLN A 197 6.32 12.14 24.76
CA GLN A 197 5.61 11.94 26.03
C GLN A 197 4.15 11.55 25.80
N PRO A 198 3.51 10.83 26.75
CA PRO A 198 2.10 10.47 26.66
C PRO A 198 1.27 11.73 26.44
N GLN A 199 0.94 12.01 25.19
CA GLN A 199 -0.03 13.01 24.82
C GLN A 199 -1.33 12.50 25.43
N THR A 200 -1.78 13.16 26.48
CA THR A 200 -3.17 13.06 26.93
C THR A 200 -4.02 13.27 25.69
N ALA A 201 -4.75 12.24 25.29
CA ALA A 201 -5.65 12.31 24.16
C ALA A 201 -6.53 13.57 24.33
N PRO A 202 -6.88 14.27 23.24
CA PRO A 202 -7.69 15.49 23.30
C PRO A 202 -9.14 15.22 23.76
N PHE A 203 -9.41 14.03 24.27
CA PHE A 203 -10.70 13.56 24.74
C PHE A 203 -10.51 12.75 26.02
N LEU A 204 -11.51 12.81 26.89
CA LEU A 204 -11.60 12.00 28.09
C LEU A 204 -12.27 10.66 27.74
N ILE A 205 -11.67 9.55 28.16
CA ILE A 205 -12.32 8.25 28.11
C ILE A 205 -13.14 8.11 29.38
N GLU A 206 -14.43 8.41 29.28
CA GLU A 206 -15.39 8.39 30.39
C GLU A 206 -15.69 6.96 30.90
N ALA A 207 -15.70 5.98 30.00
CA ALA A 207 -15.88 4.58 30.35
C ALA A 207 -15.07 3.68 29.41
N SER A 208 -14.45 2.63 29.96
CA SER A 208 -13.80 1.59 29.19
C SER A 208 -13.99 0.23 29.85
N GLY A 209 -14.18 -0.80 29.05
CA GLY A 209 -14.38 -2.16 29.54
C GLY A 209 -14.93 -3.10 28.48
N PRO A 210 -14.88 -4.42 28.72
CA PRO A 210 -15.52 -5.40 27.86
C PRO A 210 -17.03 -5.41 28.12
N PHE A 211 -17.76 -4.50 27.47
CA PHE A 211 -19.22 -4.45 27.51
C PHE A 211 -19.80 -5.33 26.40
N SER A 212 -20.05 -6.59 26.71
CA SER A 212 -20.84 -7.46 25.84
C SER A 212 -22.29 -6.95 25.77
N PRO A 213 -23.08 -7.31 24.72
CA PRO A 213 -24.44 -6.80 24.57
C PRO A 213 -25.37 -7.03 25.77
N ASP A 214 -25.18 -8.10 26.52
CA ASP A 214 -25.89 -8.43 27.76
C ASP A 214 -25.50 -7.53 28.96
N ARG A 215 -24.33 -6.89 28.88
CA ARG A 215 -23.81 -5.91 29.85
C ARG A 215 -24.04 -4.47 29.41
N LEU A 216 -24.77 -4.25 28.32
CA LEU A 216 -25.21 -2.94 27.87
C LEU A 216 -26.70 -2.80 28.11
N ARG A 217 -27.08 -1.80 28.91
CA ARG A 217 -28.48 -1.45 29.13
C ARG A 217 -28.71 -0.06 28.58
N CYS A 218 -29.68 0.06 27.67
CA CYS A 218 -30.06 1.36 27.13
C CYS A 218 -31.48 1.67 27.57
N THR A 219 -31.67 2.83 28.19
CA THR A 219 -32.99 3.40 28.45
C THR A 219 -33.20 4.58 27.52
N LEU A 220 -34.34 4.59 26.83
CA LEU A 220 -34.75 5.73 26.02
C LEU A 220 -35.58 6.66 26.90
N ASP A 221 -35.10 7.88 27.08
CA ASP A 221 -35.78 8.99 27.72
C ASP A 221 -36.45 9.86 26.63
N ASP A 222 -37.72 10.18 26.83
CA ASP A 222 -38.47 11.07 25.94
C ASP A 222 -38.19 12.56 26.24
N ALA A 223 -37.35 12.87 27.23
CA ALA A 223 -36.90 14.23 27.51
C ALA A 223 -36.18 14.86 26.29
N ARG A 224 -36.74 15.96 25.81
CA ARG A 224 -36.16 16.76 24.73
C ARG A 224 -34.89 17.48 25.19
N ARG A 225 -34.07 17.94 24.23
CA ARG A 225 -32.93 18.81 24.53
C ARG A 225 -33.45 20.07 25.24
N THR A 226 -32.80 20.49 26.32
CA THR A 226 -32.99 21.85 26.83
C THR A 226 -32.52 22.83 25.75
N THR A 227 -33.41 23.73 25.35
CA THR A 227 -33.16 24.67 24.26
C THR A 227 -33.61 26.08 24.61
N THR A 228 -33.05 27.07 23.93
CA THR A 228 -33.49 28.47 23.98
C THR A 228 -34.00 28.89 22.60
N ALA A 229 -34.75 29.99 22.54
CA ALA A 229 -35.22 30.53 21.27
C ALA A 229 -34.05 30.88 20.32
N GLU A 230 -32.90 31.31 20.85
CA GLU A 230 -31.73 31.60 20.01
C GLU A 230 -31.14 30.31 19.40
N ILE A 231 -31.06 29.22 20.16
CA ILE A 231 -30.54 27.94 19.65
C ILE A 231 -31.47 27.37 18.58
N GLU A 232 -32.79 27.43 18.78
CA GLU A 232 -33.75 26.97 17.77
C GLU A 232 -33.65 27.79 16.48
N ALA A 233 -33.49 29.11 16.59
CA ALA A 233 -33.25 29.98 15.43
C ALA A 233 -31.95 29.61 14.70
N LEU A 234 -30.87 29.31 15.43
CA LEU A 234 -29.60 28.87 14.84
C LEU A 234 -29.72 27.52 14.14
N ILE A 235 -30.48 26.58 14.71
CA ILE A 235 -30.75 25.27 14.11
C ILE A 235 -31.54 25.44 12.80
N GLU A 236 -32.60 26.26 12.78
CA GLU A 236 -33.35 26.54 11.55
C GLU A 236 -32.46 27.20 10.50
N GLN A 237 -31.76 28.28 10.84
CA GLN A 237 -30.87 28.99 9.91
C GLN A 237 -29.80 28.06 9.33
N THR A 238 -29.18 27.22 10.16
CA THR A 238 -28.16 26.28 9.70
C THR A 238 -28.77 25.23 8.76
N TRP A 239 -29.95 24.72 9.09
CA TRP A 239 -30.64 23.75 8.26
C TRP A 239 -31.03 24.31 6.89
N GLU A 240 -31.54 25.54 6.83
CA GLU A 240 -31.86 26.23 5.58
C GLU A 240 -30.62 26.36 4.68
N VAL A 241 -29.49 26.80 5.25
CA VAL A 241 -28.23 26.95 4.51
C VAL A 241 -27.72 25.60 3.99
N GLU A 242 -27.69 24.57 4.84
CA GLU A 242 -27.18 23.24 4.44
C GLU A 242 -28.09 22.55 3.41
N THR A 243 -29.40 22.78 3.49
CA THR A 243 -30.37 22.30 2.50
C THR A 243 -30.16 22.96 1.15
N GLU A 244 -29.92 24.27 1.13
CA GLU A 244 -29.64 24.98 -0.12
C GLU A 244 -28.31 24.55 -0.73
N LEU A 245 -27.26 24.40 0.09
CA LEU A 245 -25.97 23.85 -0.38
C LEU A 245 -26.12 22.44 -0.94
N ALA A 246 -26.85 21.57 -0.25
CA ALA A 246 -27.13 20.22 -0.72
C ALA A 246 -27.87 20.20 -2.06
N ARG A 247 -28.82 21.11 -2.25
CA ARG A 247 -29.56 21.29 -3.50
C ARG A 247 -28.66 21.76 -4.64
N LEU A 248 -27.75 22.71 -4.38
CA LEU A 248 -26.79 23.20 -5.37
C LEU A 248 -25.79 22.10 -5.80
N ASP A 249 -25.43 21.22 -4.88
CA ASP A 249 -24.51 20.10 -5.10
C ASP A 249 -25.20 18.84 -5.69
N ASP A 250 -26.52 18.89 -5.94
CA ASP A 250 -27.34 17.73 -6.36
C ASP A 250 -27.19 16.50 -5.42
N ARG A 251 -27.07 16.74 -4.11
CA ARG A 251 -27.00 15.69 -3.07
C ARG A 251 -28.27 15.66 -2.20
N PRO A 252 -28.79 14.47 -1.86
CA PRO A 252 -29.92 14.38 -0.95
C PRO A 252 -29.49 14.76 0.48
N LEU A 253 -30.28 15.63 1.11
CA LEU A 253 -30.20 15.95 2.54
C LEU A 253 -31.60 15.83 3.15
N PHE A 254 -31.73 15.08 4.24
CA PHE A 254 -32.99 14.87 4.93
C PHE A 254 -32.77 14.82 6.44
N ASP A 255 -33.77 15.26 7.21
CA ASP A 255 -33.72 15.19 8.66
C ASP A 255 -34.10 13.80 9.15
N ALA A 256 -33.14 13.11 9.78
CA ALA A 256 -33.31 11.75 10.28
C ALA A 256 -33.36 11.73 11.82
N PRO A 257 -34.17 10.86 12.44
CA PRO A 257 -34.15 10.69 13.88
C PRO A 257 -32.82 10.07 14.33
N LEU A 258 -32.26 10.59 15.42
CA LEU A 258 -31.03 10.14 16.04
C LEU A 258 -31.23 9.93 17.55
N ALA A 259 -30.28 9.24 18.17
CA ALA A 259 -30.19 9.12 19.62
C ALA A 259 -29.08 10.03 20.17
N ARG A 260 -29.38 10.79 21.22
CA ARG A 260 -28.42 11.60 21.98
C ARG A 260 -28.07 10.89 23.27
N LEU A 261 -26.80 10.72 23.59
CA LEU A 261 -26.40 10.30 24.93
C LEU A 261 -26.70 11.43 25.92
N THR A 262 -27.58 11.21 26.90
CA THR A 262 -27.93 12.20 27.93
C THR A 262 -27.19 11.95 29.22
N ASP A 263 -27.02 10.69 29.60
CA ASP A 263 -26.27 10.29 30.79
C ASP A 263 -25.72 8.87 30.59
N PHE A 264 -24.73 8.50 31.39
CA PHE A 264 -24.23 7.14 31.45
C PHE A 264 -23.81 6.79 32.88
N ARG A 265 -23.92 5.51 33.21
CA ARG A 265 -23.47 4.98 34.49
C ARG A 265 -22.74 3.68 34.31
N LEU A 266 -21.55 3.60 34.89
CA LEU A 266 -20.81 2.36 35.01
C LEU A 266 -21.21 1.64 36.31
N THR A 267 -21.64 0.39 36.21
CA THR A 267 -21.94 -0.47 37.36
C THR A 267 -21.06 -1.73 37.33
N PRO A 268 -20.98 -2.50 38.43
CA PRO A 268 -20.29 -3.79 38.41
C PRO A 268 -20.84 -4.74 37.33
N GLU A 269 -22.14 -4.67 37.05
CA GLU A 269 -22.84 -5.53 36.11
C GLU A 269 -22.57 -5.11 34.64
N GLY A 270 -22.38 -3.82 34.36
CA GLY A 270 -22.19 -3.34 33.00
C GLY A 270 -22.19 -1.82 32.83
N LEU A 271 -22.55 -1.37 31.62
CA LEU A 271 -22.71 0.03 31.27
C LEU A 271 -24.19 0.32 30.97
N GLU A 272 -24.73 1.26 31.73
CA GLU A 272 -26.09 1.76 31.55
C GLU A 272 -26.04 3.10 30.82
N LEU A 273 -26.73 3.20 29.69
CA LEU A 273 -26.79 4.38 28.83
C LEU A 273 -28.20 4.96 28.86
N MET A 274 -28.32 6.25 29.17
CA MET A 274 -29.55 6.99 29.01
C MET A 274 -29.48 7.75 27.69
N LEU A 275 -30.43 7.46 26.81
CA LEU A 275 -30.49 8.02 25.47
C LEU A 275 -31.72 8.93 25.37
N GLY A 276 -31.54 10.16 24.91
CA GLY A 276 -32.61 11.05 24.51
C GLY A 276 -32.87 11.00 23.00
N ARG A 277 -34.03 11.47 22.56
CA ARG A 277 -34.31 11.67 21.13
C ARG A 277 -33.67 12.98 20.65
N THR A 278 -33.15 12.97 19.42
CA THR A 278 -32.68 14.16 18.70
C THR A 278 -32.85 13.94 17.20
N THR A 279 -32.49 14.90 16.37
CA THR A 279 -32.52 14.75 14.91
C THR A 279 -31.22 15.20 14.27
N PHE A 280 -30.98 14.80 13.02
CA PHE A 280 -29.79 15.20 12.28
C PHE A 280 -29.72 16.72 12.09
N ARG A 281 -30.88 17.36 11.89
CA ARG A 281 -31.02 18.81 11.86
C ARG A 281 -30.54 19.47 13.15
N GLU A 282 -30.98 18.97 14.31
CA GLU A 282 -30.53 19.49 15.61
C GLU A 282 -29.00 19.34 15.77
N PHE A 283 -28.45 18.17 15.41
CA PHE A 283 -27.01 17.90 15.48
C PHE A 283 -26.17 18.87 14.65
N LEU A 284 -26.59 19.15 13.41
CA LEU A 284 -25.89 20.10 12.53
C LEU A 284 -25.89 21.51 13.10
N GLY A 285 -27.03 21.95 13.64
CA GLY A 285 -27.18 23.30 14.18
C GLY A 285 -26.42 23.56 15.48
N THR A 286 -26.02 22.52 16.23
CA THR A 286 -25.36 22.70 17.53
C THR A 286 -23.93 22.16 17.58
N ASN A 287 -23.66 20.97 17.05
CA ASN A 287 -22.41 20.26 17.31
C ASN A 287 -21.42 20.36 16.15
N ALA A 288 -21.89 20.30 14.91
CA ALA A 288 -21.03 20.18 13.73
C ALA A 288 -20.17 21.43 13.45
N ARG A 289 -20.55 22.60 13.99
CA ARG A 289 -19.83 23.88 13.81
C ARG A 289 -18.83 24.21 14.92
N ALA A 290 -18.86 23.48 16.03
CA ALA A 290 -17.94 23.71 17.15
C ALA A 290 -16.60 22.96 16.98
N ALA A 291 -16.45 22.16 15.92
CA ALA A 291 -15.26 21.37 15.58
C ALA A 291 -14.60 21.92 14.31
#